data_AF-A0A6B2ZL92-F1
#
_entry.id   AF-A0A6B2ZL92-F1
#
_cell.length_a   1.000
_cell.length_b   1.000
_cell.length_c   1.000
_cell.angle_alpha   90.00
_cell.angle_beta   90.00
_cell.angle_gamma   90.00
#
_symmetry.space_group_name_H-M   'P 1'
#
loop_
_entity.id
_entity.type
_entity.pdbx_description
1 polymer ?
#
loop_
_entity_poly.entity_id
_entity_poly.type
_entity_poly.pdbx_seq_one_letter_code
_entity_poly.pdbx_strand_id
1 'polypeptide(L)'
;MTLRSDVAELLTGAGVLDVDIDEAVADEHVRSSAYRRVVSATASARNRDQWSAGLLPEIDRLKAEGNRDFIRRRVQDWLFFLSIKDGHVPTSAELLKVSAWMQRVLAEGATSSAVLALLAESGSGRKSRNIARNRAGSRELRTR
;
A
#
# COMPACT_ATOMS: atom_id res chain seq x y z
N MET A 1 3.54 -6.88 -24.56
CA MET A 1 3.10 -7.10 -23.17
C MET A 1 2.48 -5.81 -22.67
N THR A 2 1.29 -5.85 -22.08
CA THR A 2 0.49 -4.68 -21.69
C THR A 2 0.17 -4.73 -20.19
N LEU A 3 -0.17 -3.59 -19.59
CA LEU A 3 -0.60 -3.50 -18.18
C LEU A 3 -1.68 -4.54 -17.82
N ARG A 4 -2.56 -4.85 -18.78
CA ARG A 4 -3.59 -5.88 -18.66
C ARG A 4 -3.02 -7.26 -18.41
N SER A 5 -2.05 -7.68 -19.22
CA SER A 5 -1.37 -8.97 -19.05
C SER A 5 -0.64 -9.04 -17.71
N ASP A 6 0.07 -7.96 -17.34
CA ASP A 6 0.84 -7.90 -16.10
C ASP A 6 -0.09 -8.01 -14.86
N VAL A 7 -1.24 -7.33 -14.88
CA VAL A 7 -2.26 -7.40 -13.80
C VAL A 7 -2.91 -8.79 -13.75
N ALA A 8 -3.22 -9.39 -14.88
CA ALA A 8 -3.83 -10.72 -14.96
C ALA A 8 -2.91 -11.82 -14.41
N GLU A 9 -1.63 -11.81 -14.77
CA GLU A 9 -0.63 -12.76 -14.28
C GLU A 9 -0.44 -12.62 -12.76
N LEU A 10 -0.36 -11.39 -12.26
CA LEU A 10 -0.22 -11.11 -10.83
C LEU A 10 -1.39 -11.63 -10.00
N LEU A 11 -2.63 -11.38 -10.45
CA LEU A 11 -3.85 -11.82 -9.76
C LEU A 11 -3.97 -13.33 -9.74
N THR A 12 -3.68 -13.98 -10.88
CA THR A 12 -3.68 -15.43 -11.03
C THR A 12 -2.64 -16.08 -10.10
N GLY A 13 -1.42 -15.56 -10.08
CA GLY A 13 -0.34 -16.07 -9.22
C GLY A 13 -0.63 -15.94 -7.71
N ALA A 14 -1.49 -14.99 -7.34
CA ALA A 14 -1.93 -14.78 -5.95
C ALA A 14 -3.26 -15.48 -5.61
N GLY A 15 -3.89 -16.19 -6.56
CA GLY A 15 -5.19 -16.83 -6.37
C GLY A 15 -6.36 -15.84 -6.18
N VAL A 16 -6.20 -14.59 -6.64
CA VAL A 16 -7.25 -13.56 -6.55
C VAL A 16 -8.08 -13.62 -7.84
N LEU A 17 -9.30 -14.15 -7.74
CA LEU A 17 -10.18 -14.41 -8.90
C LEU A 17 -11.37 -13.44 -9.01
N ASP A 18 -11.58 -12.57 -8.02
CA ASP A 18 -12.76 -11.71 -7.88
C ASP A 18 -12.55 -10.26 -8.39
N VAL A 19 -11.52 -10.04 -9.21
CA VAL A 19 -11.16 -8.72 -9.74
C VAL A 19 -11.45 -8.67 -11.24
N ASP A 20 -12.23 -7.68 -11.66
CA ASP A 20 -12.35 -7.33 -13.07
C ASP A 20 -11.02 -6.71 -13.55
N ILE A 21 -10.34 -7.42 -14.46
CA ILE A 21 -9.03 -7.03 -14.98
C ILE A 21 -9.15 -5.80 -15.87
N ASP A 22 -10.23 -5.69 -16.66
CA ASP A 22 -10.41 -4.59 -17.60
C ASP A 22 -10.75 -3.30 -16.83
N GLU A 23 -11.56 -3.40 -15.77
CA GLU A 23 -11.79 -2.29 -14.83
C GLU A 23 -10.51 -1.91 -14.07
N ALA A 24 -9.73 -2.89 -13.59
CA ALA A 24 -8.45 -2.63 -12.93
C ALA A 24 -7.42 -2.01 -13.86
N VAL A 25 -7.48 -2.22 -15.17
CA VAL A 25 -6.60 -1.54 -16.15
C VAL A 25 -7.08 -0.11 -16.40
N ALA A 26 -8.39 0.11 -16.48
CA ALA A 26 -8.97 1.41 -16.74
C ALA A 26 -8.88 2.37 -15.53
N ASP A 27 -9.01 1.85 -14.31
CA ASP A 27 -9.13 2.66 -13.09
C ASP A 27 -7.98 2.38 -12.08
N GLU A 28 -7.26 3.44 -11.69
CA GLU A 28 -6.14 3.33 -10.75
C GLU A 28 -6.58 2.90 -9.33
N HIS A 29 -7.76 3.31 -8.87
CA HIS A 29 -8.29 2.93 -7.56
C HIS A 29 -8.67 1.45 -7.53
N VAL A 30 -9.31 0.95 -8.59
CA VAL A 30 -9.62 -0.48 -8.75
C VAL A 30 -8.33 -1.29 -8.84
N ARG A 31 -7.35 -0.83 -9.64
CA ARG A 31 -6.01 -1.45 -9.70
C ARG A 31 -5.31 -1.51 -8.36
N SER A 32 -5.38 -0.43 -7.59
CA SER A 32 -4.73 -0.34 -6.28
C SER A 32 -5.42 -1.25 -5.25
N SER A 33 -6.74 -1.42 -5.35
CA SER A 33 -7.52 -2.38 -4.56
C SER A 33 -7.16 -3.83 -4.93
N ALA A 34 -6.99 -4.11 -6.23
CA ALA A 34 -6.53 -5.41 -6.71
C ALA A 34 -5.14 -5.76 -6.17
N TYR A 35 -4.17 -4.84 -6.23
CA TYR A 35 -2.84 -5.03 -5.64
C TYR A 35 -2.90 -5.25 -4.12
N ARG A 36 -3.82 -4.58 -3.42
CA ARG A 36 -4.04 -4.83 -1.99
C ARG A 36 -4.48 -6.26 -1.73
N ARG A 37 -5.42 -6.79 -2.54
CA ARG A 37 -5.92 -8.16 -2.40
C ARG A 37 -4.80 -9.16 -2.66
N VAL A 38 -4.00 -8.94 -3.71
CA VAL A 38 -2.78 -9.74 -3.99
C VAL A 38 -1.89 -9.77 -2.77
N VAL A 39 -1.48 -8.60 -2.27
CA VAL A 39 -0.57 -8.50 -1.12
C VAL A 39 -1.19 -9.09 0.16
N SER A 40 -2.51 -8.96 0.36
CA SER A 40 -3.18 -9.52 1.55
C SER A 40 -3.31 -11.04 1.48
N ALA A 41 -3.69 -11.59 0.32
CA ALA A 41 -3.79 -13.03 0.08
C ALA A 41 -2.44 -13.71 0.29
N THR A 42 -1.36 -13.07 -0.16
CA THR A 42 -0.01 -13.64 -0.10
C THR A 42 0.69 -13.38 1.23
N ALA A 43 0.46 -12.23 1.88
CA ALA A 43 1.01 -11.92 3.21
C ALA A 43 0.31 -12.68 4.35
N SER A 44 -0.84 -13.32 4.10
CA SER A 44 -1.48 -14.24 5.04
C SER A 44 -0.72 -15.57 5.18
N ALA A 45 0.22 -15.85 4.27
CA ALA A 45 1.21 -16.91 4.46
C ALA A 45 2.33 -16.38 5.36
N ARG A 46 2.80 -17.21 6.29
CA ARG A 46 3.86 -17.00 7.32
C ARG A 46 5.23 -16.47 6.82
N ASN A 47 5.32 -15.95 5.61
CA ASN A 47 6.55 -15.70 4.86
C ASN A 47 6.44 -14.44 3.98
N ARG A 48 5.99 -13.30 4.54
CA ARG A 48 5.91 -12.00 3.83
C ARG A 48 7.23 -11.61 3.17
N ASP A 49 8.34 -11.77 3.90
CA ASP A 49 9.67 -11.43 3.40
C ASP A 49 10.09 -12.36 2.26
N GLN A 50 9.89 -13.68 2.41
CA GLN A 50 10.17 -14.67 1.37
C GLN A 50 9.29 -14.45 0.12
N TRP A 51 8.02 -14.08 0.30
CA TRP A 51 7.13 -13.78 -0.83
C TRP A 51 7.54 -12.49 -1.54
N SER A 52 7.81 -11.41 -0.81
CA SER A 52 8.28 -10.16 -1.43
C SER A 52 9.60 -10.36 -2.17
N ALA A 53 10.49 -11.20 -1.63
CA ALA A 53 11.73 -11.60 -2.29
C ALA A 53 11.51 -12.43 -3.56
N GLY A 54 10.40 -13.18 -3.67
CA GLY A 54 10.02 -13.90 -4.89
C GLY A 54 9.25 -13.04 -5.91
N LEU A 55 8.42 -12.12 -5.46
CA LEU A 55 7.56 -11.29 -6.32
C LEU A 55 8.33 -10.13 -6.98
N LEU A 56 9.19 -9.45 -6.22
CA LEU A 56 9.92 -8.28 -6.73
C LEU A 56 10.79 -8.63 -7.95
N PRO A 57 11.51 -9.77 -8.00
CA PRO A 57 12.22 -10.19 -9.20
C PRO A 57 11.31 -10.51 -10.40
N GLU A 58 10.09 -11.00 -10.20
CA GLU A 58 9.14 -11.23 -11.30
C GLU A 58 8.58 -9.91 -11.84
N ILE A 59 8.31 -8.94 -10.97
CA ILE A 59 8.00 -7.56 -11.38
C ILE A 59 9.16 -6.98 -12.18
N ASP A 60 10.40 -7.30 -11.81
CA ASP A 60 11.59 -6.80 -12.51
C ASP A 60 11.71 -7.30 -13.96
N ARG A 61 11.06 -8.43 -14.29
CA ARG A 61 11.00 -9.00 -15.64
C ARG A 61 9.95 -8.35 -16.55
N LEU A 62 9.08 -7.49 -16.02
CA LEU A 62 8.11 -6.74 -16.82
C LEU A 62 8.83 -5.77 -17.76
N LYS A 63 8.58 -5.89 -19.07
CA LYS A 63 9.29 -5.12 -20.11
C LYS A 63 8.87 -3.64 -20.20
N ALA A 64 7.70 -3.29 -19.69
CA ALA A 64 7.20 -1.91 -19.68
C ALA A 64 7.73 -1.18 -18.44
N GLU A 65 8.79 -0.38 -18.62
CA GLU A 65 9.54 0.24 -17.52
C GLU A 65 8.68 1.13 -16.60
N GLY A 66 7.74 1.90 -17.17
CA GLY A 66 6.81 2.73 -16.40
C GLY A 66 5.83 1.93 -15.53
N ASN A 67 5.38 0.76 -16.00
CA ASN A 67 4.48 -0.11 -15.24
C ASN A 67 5.24 -0.82 -14.12
N ARG A 68 6.47 -1.26 -14.39
CA ARG A 68 7.34 -1.93 -13.41
C ARG A 68 7.57 -1.07 -12.18
N ASP A 69 7.98 0.18 -12.37
CA ASP A 69 8.31 1.06 -11.24
C ASP A 69 7.07 1.44 -10.41
N PHE A 70 5.93 1.63 -11.08
CA PHE A 70 4.65 1.85 -10.42
C PHE A 70 4.23 0.65 -9.58
N ILE A 71 4.22 -0.55 -10.17
CA ILE A 71 3.84 -1.80 -9.49
C ILE A 71 4.78 -2.07 -8.31
N ARG A 72 6.09 -1.92 -8.50
CA ARG A 72 7.09 -2.08 -7.43
C ARG A 72 6.80 -1.15 -6.26
N ARG A 73 6.56 0.12 -6.53
CA ARG A 73 6.24 1.12 -5.48
C ARG A 73 4.93 0.79 -4.77
N ARG A 74 3.90 0.32 -5.50
CA ARG A 74 2.63 -0.09 -4.90
C ARG A 74 2.75 -1.32 -4.01
N VAL A 75 3.54 -2.31 -4.39
CA VAL A 75 3.83 -3.48 -3.55
C VAL A 75 4.55 -3.05 -2.27
N GLN A 76 5.58 -2.21 -2.38
CA GLN A 76 6.31 -1.67 -1.22
C GLN A 76 5.40 -0.86 -0.27
N ASP A 77 4.56 0.01 -0.82
CA ASP A 77 3.57 0.79 -0.07
C ASP A 77 2.64 -0.14 0.74
N TRP A 78 2.12 -1.20 0.12
CA TRP A 78 1.21 -2.13 0.78
C TRP A 78 1.89 -3.01 1.82
N LEU A 79 3.13 -3.45 1.59
CA LEU A 79 3.93 -4.16 2.59
C LEU A 79 4.16 -3.30 3.83
N PHE A 80 4.47 -2.02 3.64
CA PHE A 80 4.60 -1.05 4.73
C PHE A 80 3.27 -0.83 5.47
N PHE A 81 2.16 -0.72 4.75
CA PHE A 81 0.84 -0.64 5.38
C PHE A 81 0.54 -1.87 6.25
N LEU A 82 0.87 -3.08 5.78
CA LEU A 82 0.67 -4.30 6.55
C LEU A 82 1.59 -4.38 7.78
N SER A 83 2.85 -3.94 7.71
CA SER A 83 3.72 -3.93 8.89
C SER A 83 3.12 -3.05 10.00
N ILE A 84 2.54 -1.91 9.65
CA ILE A 84 1.83 -1.05 10.61
C ILE A 84 0.62 -1.77 11.21
N LYS A 85 -0.14 -2.52 10.41
CA LYS A 85 -1.27 -3.31 10.95
C LYS A 85 -0.82 -4.40 11.93
N ASP A 86 0.39 -4.92 11.75
CA ASP A 86 1.00 -5.90 12.67
C ASP A 86 1.63 -5.23 13.92
N GLY A 87 1.52 -3.91 14.06
CA GLY A 87 1.98 -3.17 15.23
C GLY A 87 3.28 -2.39 15.04
N HIS A 88 3.87 -2.39 13.82
CA HIS A 88 5.02 -1.54 13.53
C HIS A 88 4.66 -0.06 13.72
N VAL A 89 5.50 0.68 14.43
CA VAL A 89 5.42 2.13 14.54
C VAL A 89 6.50 2.72 13.62
N PRO A 90 6.11 3.36 12.51
CA PRO A 90 7.07 3.84 11.53
C PRO A 90 7.87 5.05 12.03
N THR A 91 9.06 5.22 11.48
CA THR A 91 9.90 6.41 11.61
C THR A 91 9.59 7.42 10.51
N SER A 92 9.97 8.69 10.69
CA SER A 92 9.85 9.71 9.64
C SER A 92 10.62 9.33 8.37
N ALA A 93 11.79 8.70 8.51
CA ALA A 93 12.62 8.27 7.39
C ALA A 93 11.97 7.13 6.58
N GLU A 94 11.29 6.20 7.24
CA GLU A 94 10.49 5.18 6.55
C GLU A 94 9.29 5.80 5.85
N LEU A 95 8.59 6.73 6.51
CA LEU A 95 7.44 7.40 5.94
C LEU A 95 7.77 8.18 4.66
N LEU A 96 8.97 8.79 4.58
CA LEU A 96 9.44 9.49 3.37
C LEU A 96 9.60 8.58 2.15
N LYS A 97 9.79 7.27 2.35
CA LYS A 97 9.90 6.29 1.25
C LYS A 97 8.53 5.85 0.71
N VAL A 98 7.46 6.13 1.46
CA VAL A 98 6.08 5.73 1.15
C VAL A 98 5.44 6.77 0.25
N SER A 99 4.69 6.33 -0.76
CA SER A 99 4.04 7.25 -1.69
C SER A 99 3.05 8.17 -0.98
N ALA A 100 2.89 9.40 -1.49
CA ALA A 100 1.92 10.36 -0.97
C ALA A 100 0.49 9.80 -0.94
N TRP A 101 0.15 8.93 -1.91
CA TRP A 101 -1.12 8.21 -1.93
C TRP A 101 -1.25 7.26 -0.75
N MET A 102 -0.24 6.42 -0.47
CA MET A 102 -0.30 5.49 0.66
C MET A 102 -0.28 6.22 2.00
N GLN A 103 0.48 7.32 2.12
CA GLN A 103 0.41 8.18 3.31
C GLN A 103 -1.00 8.75 3.54
N ARG A 104 -1.74 9.06 2.48
CA ARG A 104 -3.13 9.47 2.57
C ARG A 104 -4.04 8.32 3.01
N VAL A 105 -3.87 7.13 2.44
CA VAL A 105 -4.59 5.91 2.86
C VAL A 105 -4.36 5.62 4.35
N LEU A 106 -3.12 5.75 4.83
CA LEU A 106 -2.79 5.63 6.25
C LEU A 106 -3.46 6.72 7.09
N ALA A 107 -3.44 7.98 6.65
CA ALA A 107 -4.10 9.06 7.39
C ALA A 107 -5.62 8.82 7.51
N GLU A 108 -6.26 8.28 6.47
CA GLU A 108 -7.69 7.97 6.44
C GLU A 108 -8.05 6.67 7.18
N GLY A 109 -7.14 5.70 7.25
CA GLY A 109 -7.42 4.35 7.76
C GLY A 109 -6.81 4.01 9.11
N ALA A 110 -5.73 4.68 9.53
CA ALA A 110 -4.94 4.24 10.68
C ALA A 110 -5.71 4.32 12.00
N THR A 111 -5.52 3.27 12.81
CA THR A 111 -6.07 3.17 14.17
C THR A 111 -5.06 3.55 15.25
N SER A 112 -3.76 3.46 14.96
CA SER A 112 -2.69 3.86 15.88
C SER A 112 -2.58 5.38 16.01
N SER A 113 -2.56 5.90 17.24
CA SER A 113 -2.33 7.32 17.53
C SER A 113 -0.92 7.76 17.14
N ALA A 114 0.09 6.93 17.39
CA ALA A 114 1.48 7.19 17.03
C ALA A 114 1.66 7.38 15.52
N VAL A 115 1.00 6.53 14.71
CA VAL A 115 1.00 6.65 13.24
C VAL A 115 0.34 7.95 12.78
N LEU A 116 -0.78 8.34 13.40
CA LEU A 116 -1.46 9.60 13.07
C LEU A 116 -0.64 10.83 13.47
N ALA A 117 0.03 10.81 14.63
CA ALA A 117 0.92 11.88 15.06
C ALA A 117 2.08 12.07 14.08
N LEU A 118 2.76 10.97 13.72
CA LEU A 118 3.84 10.99 12.74
C LEU A 118 3.39 11.54 11.39
N LEU A 119 2.23 11.09 10.89
CA LEU A 119 1.66 11.57 9.62
C LEU A 119 1.28 13.04 9.68
N ALA A 120 0.83 13.57 10.82
CA ALA A 120 0.49 14.97 10.98
C ALA A 120 1.73 15.88 10.90
N GLU A 121 2.87 15.40 11.38
CA GLU A 121 4.15 16.12 11.38
C GLU A 121 4.89 15.97 10.06
N SER A 122 5.12 14.73 9.64
CA SER A 122 6.07 14.35 8.57
C SER A 122 5.41 13.94 7.25
N GLY A 123 4.08 13.97 7.16
CA GLY A 123 3.36 13.62 5.93
C GLY A 123 3.73 14.52 4.75
N SER A 124 4.00 13.92 3.60
CA SER A 124 4.42 14.59 2.36
C SER A 124 3.36 15.55 1.81
N GLY A 125 2.08 15.24 1.98
CA GLY A 125 0.96 16.04 1.50
C GLY A 125 0.30 16.87 2.60
N ARG A 126 -0.01 18.15 2.31
CA ARG A 126 -0.82 19.00 3.22
C ARG A 126 -2.14 18.33 3.60
N LYS A 127 -2.82 17.71 2.63
CA LYS A 127 -4.09 17.01 2.86
C LYS A 127 -3.92 15.85 3.85
N SER A 128 -2.92 14.99 3.64
CA SER A 128 -2.64 13.86 4.53
C SER A 128 -2.31 14.33 5.95
N ARG A 129 -1.48 15.37 6.10
CA ARG A 129 -1.16 15.98 7.40
C ARG A 129 -2.40 16.50 8.12
N ASN A 130 -3.30 17.18 7.40
CA ASN A 130 -4.51 17.74 7.98
C ASN A 130 -5.50 16.64 8.41
N ILE A 131 -5.70 15.61 7.58
CA ILE A 131 -6.54 14.45 7.96
C ILE A 131 -5.99 13.79 9.21
N ALA A 132 -4.68 13.55 9.26
CA ALA A 132 -4.04 12.91 10.40
C ALA A 132 -4.17 13.74 11.69
N ARG A 133 -3.93 15.05 11.62
CA ARG A 133 -4.07 15.98 12.77
C ARG A 133 -5.49 15.99 13.32
N ASN A 134 -6.49 16.12 12.45
CA ASN A 134 -7.90 16.16 12.86
C ASN A 134 -8.30 14.85 13.56
N ARG A 135 -7.82 13.72 13.08
CA ARG A 135 -8.11 12.40 13.66
C ARG A 135 -7.36 12.14 14.97
N ALA A 136 -6.11 12.60 15.08
CA ALA A 136 -5.34 12.52 16.31
C ALA A 136 -6.06 13.28 17.44
N GLY A 137 -6.44 14.54 17.19
CA GLY A 137 -7.18 15.35 18.17
C GLY A 137 -8.55 14.79 18.52
N SER A 138 -9.30 14.25 17.55
CA SER A 138 -10.59 13.60 17.81
C SER A 138 -10.48 12.34 18.67
N ARG A 139 -9.32 11.65 18.62
CA ARG A 139 -9.05 10.48 19.46
C ARG A 139 -8.71 10.87 20.88
N GLU A 140 -7.84 11.86 21.06
CA GLU A 140 -7.49 12.36 22.41
C GLU A 140 -8.74 12.78 23.19
N LEU A 141 -9.70 13.40 22.50
CA LEU A 141 -10.99 13.80 23.08
C LEU A 141 -11.91 12.63 23.46
N ARG A 142 -11.74 11.43 22.89
CA ARG A 142 -12.52 10.22 23.24
C ARG A 142 -11.91 9.40 24.37
N THR A 143 -10.63 9.61 24.69
CA THR A 143 -9.90 8.91 25.74
C THR A 143 -9.82 9.67 27.07
N ARG A 144 -10.30 10.92 27.11
CA ARG A 144 -10.49 11.72 28.33
C ARG A 144 -11.93 11.65 28.79
#